data_AF-A0A0L0DH57-F1
#
_entry.id   AF-A0A0L0DH57-F1
#
_cell.length_a   1.000
_cell.length_b   1.000
_cell.length_c   1.000
_cell.angle_alpha   90.00
_cell.angle_beta   90.00
_cell.angle_gamma   90.00
#
_symmetry.space_group_name_H-M   'P 1'
#
loop_
_entity.id
_entity.type
_entity.pdbx_description
1 polymer ?
#
loop_
_entity_poly.entity_id
_entity_poly.type
_entity_poly.pdbx_seq_one_letter_code
_entity_poly.pdbx_strand_id
1 'polypeptide(L)' 'MLQQGTLAVLAVVVAMASAQAYNASCTPQTGDFFSYSSTDIHGNTYDFSQLKGKVVLAVNVASY' A
#
# COMPACT_ATOMS: atom_id res chain seq x y z
N MET A 1 40.02 22.51 -15.22
CA MET A 1 39.54 21.91 -13.94
C MET A 1 38.02 22.04 -13.75
N LEU A 2 37.20 22.23 -14.81
CA LEU A 2 35.76 22.50 -14.67
C LEU A 2 34.84 21.26 -14.78
N GLN A 3 35.36 20.08 -15.13
CA GLN A 3 34.51 18.94 -15.52
C GLN A 3 34.10 18.04 -14.35
N GLN A 4 34.80 18.08 -13.21
CA GLN A 4 34.50 17.24 -12.05
C GLN A 4 33.37 17.79 -11.15
N GLY A 5 33.13 19.10 -11.15
CA GLY A 5 32.10 19.74 -10.33
C GLY A 5 30.67 19.40 -10.78
N THR A 6 30.44 19.32 -12.10
CA THR A 6 29.10 19.08 -12.67
C THR A 6 28.62 17.65 -12.47
N LEU A 7 29.53 16.68 -12.50
CA LEU A 7 29.22 15.25 -12.29
C LEU A 7 28.80 14.95 -10.85
N ALA A 8 29.46 15.59 -9.88
CA ALA A 8 29.12 15.43 -8.47
C ALA A 8 27.72 15.98 -8.15
N VAL A 9 27.36 17.14 -8.72
CA VAL A 9 26.02 17.72 -8.56
C VAL A 9 24.95 16.83 -9.19
N LEU A 10 25.20 16.28 -10.38
CA LEU A 10 24.27 15.38 -11.05
C LEU A 10 24.03 14.09 -10.24
N ALA A 11 25.09 13.49 -9.69
CA ALA A 11 24.98 12.28 -8.86
C ALA A 11 24.17 12.53 -7.58
N VAL A 12 24.34 13.70 -6.94
CA VAL A 12 23.59 14.09 -5.75
C VAL A 12 22.11 14.32 -6.07
N VAL A 13 21.79 14.96 -7.20
CA VAL A 13 20.40 15.17 -7.65
C VAL A 13 19.71 13.84 -7.97
N VAL A 14 20.41 12.90 -8.61
CA VAL A 14 19.88 11.55 -8.91
C VAL A 14 19.62 10.74 -7.63
N ALA A 15 20.51 10.83 -6.63
CA ALA A 15 20.34 10.16 -5.34
C ALA A 15 19.17 10.71 -4.51
N MET A 16 18.88 12.01 -4.61
CA MET A 16 17.72 12.61 -3.92
C MET A 16 16.39 12.21 -4.58
N ALA A 17 16.37 12.13 -5.91
CA ALA A 17 15.18 11.71 -6.67
C ALA A 17 14.79 10.24 -6.40
N SER A 18 15.76 9.37 -6.13
CA SER A 18 15.48 7.95 -5.81
C SER A 18 15.02 7.74 -4.36
N ALA A 19 15.40 8.62 -3.42
CA ALA A 19 14.92 8.55 -2.03
C ALA A 19 13.42 8.96 -1.90
N GLN A 20 12.92 9.81 -2.80
CA GLN A 20 11.52 10.24 -2.82
C GLN A 20 10.57 9.19 -3.42
N ALA A 21 11.07 8.22 -4.18
CA ALA A 21 10.27 7.16 -4.77
C ALA A 21 9.91 6.03 -3.78
N TYR A 22 10.67 5.86 -2.70
CA TYR A 22 10.44 4.77 -1.74
C TYR A 22 9.35 5.09 -0.70
N ASN A 23 9.11 6.37 -0.41
CA ASN A 23 8.07 6.79 0.54
C ASN A 23 6.68 6.94 -0.10
N ALA A 24 6.54 6.65 -1.40
CA ALA A 24 5.34 6.96 -2.18
C ALA A 24 4.34 5.80 -2.37
N SER A 25 4.63 4.57 -1.91
CA SER A 25 3.75 3.42 -2.18
C SER A 25 3.11 2.83 -0.92
N CYS A 26 2.65 3.69 -0.02
CA CYS A 26 1.55 3.36 0.88
C CYS A 26 0.49 4.43 0.71
N THR A 27 -0.05 4.56 -0.51
CA THR A 27 -1.32 5.26 -0.70
C THR A 27 -2.35 4.49 0.11
N PRO A 28 -2.95 5.08 1.16
CA PRO A 28 -4.04 4.42 1.86
C PRO A 28 -5.10 4.10 0.80
N GLN A 29 -5.45 2.82 0.65
CA GLN A 29 -6.61 2.44 -0.13
C GLN A 29 -7.83 2.98 0.62
N THR A 30 -8.29 4.17 0.24
CA THR A 30 -9.52 4.77 0.74
C THR A 30 -10.71 4.13 0.04
N GLY A 31 -10.90 2.83 0.23
CA GLY A 31 -12.08 2.10 -0.22
C GLY A 31 -13.09 1.95 0.91
N ASP A 32 -14.38 1.97 0.57
CA ASP A 32 -15.43 1.58 1.52
C ASP A 32 -15.24 0.10 1.88
N PHE A 33 -15.33 -0.25 3.17
CA PHE A 33 -15.20 -1.62 3.66
C PHE A 33 -16.13 -2.59 2.89
N PHE A 34 -17.34 -2.11 2.57
CA PHE A 34 -18.36 -2.90 1.88
C PHE A 34 -18.12 -3.10 0.37
N SER A 35 -17.02 -2.56 -0.17
CA SER A 35 -16.59 -2.80 -1.56
C SER A 35 -15.67 -4.01 -1.72
N TYR A 36 -15.22 -4.58 -0.60
CA TYR A 36 -14.31 -5.73 -0.59
C TYR A 36 -15.07 -7.06 -0.47
N SER A 37 -14.35 -8.13 -0.79
CA SER A 37 -14.78 -9.51 -0.57
C SER A 37 -13.62 -10.34 -0.02
N SER A 38 -13.95 -11.52 0.50
CA SER A 38 -12.96 -12.50 0.97
C SER A 38 -13.36 -13.91 0.55
N THR A 39 -12.42 -14.84 0.60
CA THR A 39 -12.70 -16.27 0.46
C THR A 39 -12.94 -16.86 1.84
N ASP A 40 -14.08 -17.50 2.03
CA ASP A 40 -14.40 -18.17 3.29
C ASP A 40 -13.59 -19.48 3.47
N ILE A 41 -13.75 -20.12 4.63
CA ILE A 41 -13.05 -21.38 4.96
C ILE A 41 -13.47 -22.58 4.08
N HIS A 42 -14.56 -22.46 3.33
CA HIS A 42 -15.06 -23.46 2.40
C HIS A 42 -14.67 -23.16 0.95
N GLY A 43 -13.93 -22.07 0.71
CA GLY A 43 -13.50 -21.65 -0.63
C GLY A 43 -14.52 -20.81 -1.39
N ASN A 44 -15.63 -20.40 -0.77
CA ASN A 44 -16.61 -19.55 -1.42
C ASN A 44 -16.24 -18.08 -1.29
N THR A 45 -16.63 -17.28 -2.28
CA THR A 45 -16.54 -15.82 -2.17
C THR A 45 -17.62 -15.28 -1.24
N TYR A 46 -17.20 -14.54 -0.22
CA TYR A 46 -18.06 -13.79 0.68
C TYR A 46 -17.91 -12.28 0.41
N ASP A 47 -18.97 -11.66 -0.12
CA ASP A 47 -19.03 -10.24 -0.43
C ASP A 47 -19.44 -9.42 0.81
N PHE A 48 -18.62 -8.45 1.22
CA PHE A 48 -18.90 -7.68 2.43
C PHE A 48 -20.08 -6.73 2.31
N SER A 49 -20.56 -6.42 1.09
CA SER A 49 -21.76 -5.61 0.90
C SER A 49 -23.01 -6.19 1.59
N GLN A 50 -23.02 -7.49 1.88
CA GLN A 50 -24.07 -8.18 2.63
C GLN A 50 -24.14 -7.75 4.11
N LEU A 51 -23.07 -7.15 4.65
CA LEU A 51 -22.98 -6.66 6.03
C LEU A 51 -23.41 -5.19 6.18
N LYS A 52 -23.89 -4.53 5.12
CA LYS A 52 -24.36 -3.14 5.19
C LYS A 52 -25.43 -2.96 6.28
N GLY A 53 -25.27 -1.91 7.09
CA GLY A 53 -26.15 -1.63 8.23
C GLY A 53 -25.84 -2.45 9.49
N LYS A 54 -24.75 -3.22 9.51
CA LYS A 54 -24.21 -3.88 10.71
C LYS A 54 -22.93 -3.19 11.18
N VAL A 55 -22.62 -3.37 12.47
CA VAL A 55 -21.29 -3.08 13.03
C VAL A 55 -20.44 -4.33 12.86
N VAL A 56 -19.21 -4.16 12.34
CA VAL A 56 -18.30 -5.26 12.00
C VAL A 56 -17.03 -5.14 12.83
N LEU A 57 -16.58 -6.26 13.41
CA LEU A 57 -15.28 -6.41 14.07
C LEU A 57 -14.40 -7.32 13.21
N ALA A 58 -13.29 -6.80 12.70
CA ALA A 58 -12.30 -7.59 11.97
C ALA A 58 -11.16 -8.00 12.92
N VAL A 59 -10.85 -9.30 12.97
CA VAL A 59 -9.79 -9.87 13.81
C VAL A 59 -8.83 -10.67 12.94
N ASN A 60 -7.55 -10.33 12.98
CA ASN A 60 -6.50 -11.16 12.39
C ASN A 60 -6.18 -12.31 13.35
N VAL A 61 -6.22 -13.55 12.88
CA VAL A 61 -5.99 -14.75 13.69
C VAL A 61 -4.87 -15.61 13.09
N ALA A 62 -4.15 -16.30 13.96
CA ALA A 62 -3.19 -17.34 13.62
C ALA A 62 -3.22 -18.44 14.69
N SER A 63 -2.94 -19.68 14.30
CA SER A 63 -2.77 -20.82 15.21
C SER A 63 -1.29 -21.17 15.35
N TYR A 64 -0.88 -21.58 16.56
CA TYR A 64 0.45 -22.11 16.85
C TYR A 64 0.51 -23.63 16.61
#